data_AF-A0A5T8RUZ8-F1
#
_entry.id   AF-A0A5T8RUZ8-F1
#
_cell.length_a   1.000
_cell.length_b   1.000
_cell.length_c   1.000
_cell.angle_alpha   90.00
_cell.angle_beta   90.00
_cell.angle_gamma   90.00
#
_symmetry.space_group_name_H-M   'P 1'
#
loop_
_entity.id
_entity.type
_entity.pdbx_description
1 polymer ?
#
loop_
_entity_poly.entity_id
_entity_poly.type
_entity_poly.pdbx_seq_one_letter_code
_entity_poly.pdbx_strand_id
1 'polypeptide(L)' 'MKQRQHSLIIIISLMIVSYTVNKVIFGRDSSIPFLSTLSFLLISFYLLKCKNLTLRTIGCILIFLLSSEISYFIIFH' A
#
# COMPACT_ATOMS: atom_id res chain seq x y z
N MET A 1 -5.80 5.45 -25.52
CA MET A 1 -6.88 5.38 -24.51
C MET A 1 -6.86 4.08 -23.67
N LYS A 2 -6.56 2.90 -24.23
CA LYS A 2 -6.50 1.61 -23.49
C LYS A 2 -5.63 1.62 -22.21
N GLN A 3 -4.46 2.26 -22.24
CA GLN A 3 -3.50 2.23 -21.12
C GLN A 3 -3.97 2.99 -19.86
N ARG A 4 -4.81 4.03 -20.03
CA ARG A 4 -5.43 4.77 -18.93
C ARG A 4 -6.51 3.94 -18.22
N GLN A 5 -7.31 3.17 -18.98
CA GLN A 5 -8.33 2.29 -18.41
C GLN A 5 -7.71 1.17 -17.57
N HIS A 6 -6.64 0.54 -18.06
CA HIS A 6 -5.90 -0.45 -17.26
C HIS A 6 -5.32 0.13 -15.97
N SER A 7 -4.80 1.37 -16.01
CA SER A 7 -4.30 2.04 -14.80
C SER A 7 -5.41 2.32 -13.78
N LEU A 8 -6.58 2.76 -14.25
CA LEU A 8 -7.75 2.99 -13.37
C LEU A 8 -8.25 1.69 -12.73
N ILE A 9 -8.32 0.59 -13.50
CA ILE A 9 -8.71 -0.72 -12.98
C ILE A 9 -7.73 -1.17 -11.89
N ILE A 10 -6.43 -0.99 -12.08
CA ILE A 10 -5.41 -1.33 -11.08
C ILE A 10 -5.62 -0.50 -9.80
N ILE A 11 -5.84 0.81 -9.92
CA ILE A 11 -6.06 1.69 -8.76
C ILE A 11 -7.32 1.27 -7.97
N ILE A 12 -8.43 1.01 -8.67
CA ILE A 12 -9.68 0.57 -8.04
C ILE A 12 -9.48 -0.78 -7.33
N SER A 13 -8.85 -1.74 -7.98
CA SER A 13 -8.53 -3.04 -7.38
C SER A 13 -7.63 -2.88 -6.15
N LEU A 14 -6.64 -1.98 -6.20
CA LEU A 14 -5.76 -1.71 -5.07
C LEU A 14 -6.51 -1.12 -3.88
N MET A 15 -7.45 -0.22 -4.16
CA MET A 15 -8.29 0.41 -3.15
C MET A 15 -9.20 -0.62 -2.47
N ILE A 16 -9.80 -1.55 -3.24
CA ILE A 16 -10.62 -2.65 -2.74
C ILE A 16 -9.79 -3.60 -1.87
N VAL A 17 -8.59 -3.98 -2.32
CA VAL A 17 -7.70 -4.86 -1.54
C VAL A 17 -7.29 -4.18 -0.24
N SER A 18 -6.85 -2.92 -0.30
CA SER A 18 -6.47 -2.15 0.90
C SER A 18 -7.63 -2.02 1.87
N TYR A 19 -8.84 -1.78 1.36
CA TYR A 19 -10.05 -1.64 2.18
C TYR A 19 -10.42 -2.96 2.86
N THR A 20 -10.32 -4.06 2.13
CA THR A 20 -10.62 -5.40 2.66
C THR A 20 -9.61 -5.81 3.73
N VAL A 21 -8.31 -5.63 3.44
CA VAL A 21 -7.24 -5.86 4.42
C VAL A 21 -7.45 -5.01 5.65
N ASN A 22 -7.77 -3.72 5.46
CA ASN A 22 -7.99 -2.83 6.59
C ASN A 22 -9.18 -3.26 7.46
N LYS A 23 -10.31 -3.60 6.82
CA LYS A 23 -11.53 -4.03 7.51
C LYS A 23 -11.36 -5.36 8.26
N VAL A 24 -10.60 -6.30 7.70
CA VAL A 24 -10.39 -7.63 8.29
C VAL A 24 -9.38 -7.56 9.44
N ILE A 25 -8.32 -6.75 9.31
CA ILE A 25 -7.21 -6.73 10.26
C ILE A 25 -7.41 -5.71 11.38
N PHE A 26 -7.91 -4.51 11.09
CA PHE A 26 -7.85 -3.38 12.03
C PHE A 26 -9.16 -3.07 12.75
N GLY A 27 -10.22 -3.84 12.49
CA GLY A 27 -11.54 -3.51 13.01
C GLY A 27 -12.02 -2.15 12.49
N ARG A 28 -13.26 -1.82 12.82
CA ARG A 28 -14.01 -0.75 12.16
C ARG A 28 -13.45 0.66 12.44
N ASP A 29 -13.34 1.46 11.38
CA ASP A 29 -13.21 2.94 11.34
C ASP A 29 -11.88 3.62 11.73
N SER A 30 -10.72 2.97 11.57
CA SER A 30 -9.42 3.65 11.64
C SER A 30 -8.90 4.01 10.24
N SER A 31 -8.85 5.31 9.92
CA SER A 31 -8.38 5.86 8.65
C SER A 31 -6.86 5.73 8.45
N ILE A 32 -6.12 5.68 9.55
CA ILE A 32 -4.65 5.61 9.59
C ILE A 32 -4.10 4.27 9.06
N PRO A 33 -4.54 3.09 9.54
CA PRO A 33 -4.05 1.82 9.00
C PRO A 33 -4.54 1.57 7.56
N PHE A 34 -5.68 2.14 7.16
CA PHE A 34 -6.13 2.11 5.77
C PHE A 34 -5.20 2.87 4.84
N LEU A 35 -4.85 4.11 5.19
CA LEU A 35 -3.90 4.91 4.41
C LEU A 35 -2.52 4.24 4.35
N SER A 36 -2.09 3.61 5.45
CA SER A 36 -0.80 2.93 5.54
C SER A 36 -0.75 1.68 4.65
N THR A 37 -1.77 0.82 4.71
CA THR A 37 -1.87 -0.37 3.83
C THR A 37 -2.01 0.00 2.35
N LEU A 38 -2.78 1.04 2.04
CA LEU A 38 -2.90 1.56 0.66
C LEU A 38 -1.55 2.11 0.15
N SER A 39 -0.86 2.90 0.96
CA SER A 39 0.45 3.46 0.61
C SER A 39 1.51 2.36 0.41
N PHE A 40 1.50 1.33 1.27
CA PHE A 40 2.36 0.16 1.15
C PHE A 40 2.16 -0.58 -0.19
N LEU A 41 0.90 -0.80 -0.58
CA LEU A 41 0.55 -1.43 -1.85
C LEU A 41 1.00 -0.59 -3.05
N LEU A 42 0.76 0.73 -3.02
CA LEU A 42 1.16 1.63 -4.09
C LEU A 42 2.68 1.65 -4.29
N ILE A 43 3.43 1.75 -3.19
CA ILE A 43 4.90 1.79 -3.22
C ILE A 43 5.45 0.44 -3.73
N SER A 44 4.88 -0.68 -3.29
CA SER A 44 5.23 -2.02 -3.78
C SER A 44 5.02 -2.17 -5.29
N PHE A 45 3.88 -1.69 -5.80
CA PHE A 45 3.61 -1.69 -7.25
C PHE A 45 4.53 -0.77 -8.04
N TYR A 46 4.86 0.40 -7.48
CA TYR A 46 5.81 1.32 -8.10
C TYR A 46 7.20 0.68 -8.20
N LEU A 47 7.66 0.03 -7.13
CA LEU A 47 8.95 -0.66 -7.07
C LEU A 47 9.06 -1.80 -8.08
N LEU A 48 7.99 -2.57 -8.31
CA LEU A 48 7.95 -3.65 -9.31
C LEU A 48 8.28 -3.16 -10.72
N LYS A 49 8.01 -1.89 -11.04
CA LYS A 49 8.30 -1.30 -12.35
C LYS A 49 9.54 -0.39 -12.35
N CYS A 50 10.12 -0.11 -11.19
CA CYS A 50 11.21 0.85 -11.06
C CYS A 50 12.57 0.21 -11.40
N LYS A 51 13.20 0.69 -12.46
CA LYS A 51 14.56 0.26 -12.88
C LYS A 51 15.69 1.04 -12.21
N ASN A 52 15.39 2.21 -11.66
CA ASN A 52 16.39 3.08 -11.04
C ASN A 52 16.73 2.58 -9.63
N LEU A 53 18.00 2.26 -9.39
CA LEU A 53 18.50 1.72 -8.13
C LEU A 53 18.17 2.62 -6.93
N THR A 54 18.42 3.93 -7.05
CA THR A 54 18.22 4.90 -5.95
C THR A 54 16.74 4.98 -5.53
N LEU A 55 15.84 5.09 -6.50
CA LEU A 55 14.39 5.07 -6.26
C LEU A 55 13.93 3.74 -5.68
N ARG A 56 14.57 2.64 -6.10
CA ARG A 56 14.28 1.31 -5.55
C ARG A 56 14.68 1.21 -4.08
N THR A 57 15.86 1.69 -3.72
CA THR A 57 16.34 1.68 -2.33
C THR A 57 15.45 2.55 -1.43
N ILE A 58 15.09 3.76 -1.87
CA ILE A 58 14.18 4.65 -1.13
C ILE A 58 12.81 3.99 -0.93
N GLY A 59 12.27 3.37 -1.98
CA GLY A 59 10.99 2.66 -1.87
C GLY A 59 11.05 1.48 -0.91
N CYS A 60 12.15 0.72 -0.88
CA CYS A 60 12.33 -0.37 0.08
C CYS A 60 12.39 0.15 1.53
N ILE A 61 13.06 1.27 1.78
CA ILE A 61 13.08 1.91 3.11
C ILE A 61 11.67 2.34 3.53
N LEU A 62 10.91 2.95 2.62
CA LEU A 62 9.51 3.32 2.87
C LEU A 62 8.64 2.10 3.18
N ILE A 63 8.77 1.01 2.41
CA ILE A 63 8.07 -0.26 2.67
C ILE A 63 8.38 -0.77 4.07
N PHE A 64 9.64 -0.72 4.49
CA PHE A 64 10.05 -1.17 5.82
C PHE A 64 9.38 -0.34 6.93
N LEU A 65 9.40 1.00 6.80
CA LEU A 65 8.75 1.89 7.77
C LEU A 65 7.23 1.66 7.84
N LEU A 66 6.57 1.60 6.68
CA LEU A 66 5.13 1.34 6.59
C LEU A 66 4.76 -0.04 7.15
N SER A 67 5.56 -1.06 6.87
CA SER A 67 5.35 -2.39 7.46
C SER A 67 5.49 -2.35 8.98
N SER A 68 6.44 -1.58 9.51
CA SER A 68 6.62 -1.42 10.95
C SER A 68 5.42 -0.72 11.60
N GLU A 69 4.86 0.32 10.98
CA GLU A 69 3.66 1.01 11.47
C GLU A 69 2.44 0.10 11.45
N ILE A 70 2.23 -0.63 10.35
CA ILE A 70 1.15 -1.62 10.21
C ILE A 70 1.30 -2.69 11.30
N SER A 71 2.49 -3.26 11.49
CA SER A 71 2.74 -4.27 12.52
C SER A 71 2.55 -3.73 13.94
N TYR A 72 3.01 -2.51 14.23
CA TYR A 72 2.78 -1.87 15.52
C TYR A 72 1.28 -1.73 15.80
N PHE A 73 0.52 -1.25 14.81
CA PHE A 73 -0.90 -1.05 14.97
C PHE A 73 -1.67 -2.38 15.11
N ILE A 74 -1.22 -3.47 14.48
CA ILE A 74 -1.82 -4.81 14.64
C ILE A 74 -1.58 -5.38 16.05
N ILE A 75 -0.40 -5.14 16.63
CA ILE A 75 0.00 -5.76 17.91
C ILE A 75 -0.58 -4.99 19.10
N PHE A 76 -0.59 -3.67 19.02
CA PHE A 76 -0.89 -2.80 20.16
C PHE A 76 -2.27 -2.16 20.13
N HIS A 77 -3.09 -2.41 19.10
CA HIS A 77 -4.40 -1.78 18.92
C HIS A 77 -5.47 -2.78 18.43
#